data_AF-A0A3E0UER5-F1
#
_entry.id   AF-A0A3E0UER5-F1
#
_cell.length_a   1.000
_cell.length_b   1.000
_cell.length_c   1.000
_cell.angle_alpha   90.00
_cell.angle_beta   90.00
_cell.angle_gamma   90.00
#
_symmetry.space_group_name_H-M   'P 1'
#
loop_
_entity.id
_entity.type
_entity.pdbx_description
1 polymer ?
#
loop_
_entity_poly.entity_id
_entity_poly.type
_entity_poly.pdbx_seq_one_letter_code
_entity_poly.pdbx_strand_id
1 'polypeptide(L)'
;MERVHFIGARSQKTVGFCSFVANFSQLFYCLLTRRYGYRVSNNFKEVDVMFKEFDFSILNDLEYKEDAVREDIVKPILTKLGYTPSGNNKMIRSRSLEHPFVYIGSQKRKINIIPDYVLEVSNSPKLILDAKGPNEDILKGKNVEQAFSYAIHPDIRVRYYALCNGRQLSIFDVTKRNHIAIIDVNELDENWDTVHRLLSPIALTKPELLNFKPDYGMYMLKAGAPRGQRHHFEPMGVPMIAKVEDNLYTICVNIGFGEDYLATSFDFGKKEYKQLLSCLPKEASKEIRNGLRRQPYRVLLEENTPEVCIDAILGSGRYSNENEEYIPLIVERFRRYVKQP
;
A
#
# COMPACT_ATOMS: atom_id res chain seq x y z
N MET A 1 -1.55 24.02 -29.25
CA MET A 1 -2.10 24.23 -27.89
C MET A 1 -3.27 23.29 -27.72
N GLU A 2 -3.02 22.08 -27.24
CA GLU A 2 -4.10 21.13 -26.93
C GLU A 2 -4.50 21.31 -25.46
N ARG A 3 -5.80 21.53 -25.23
CA ARG A 3 -6.42 21.58 -23.90
C ARG A 3 -6.88 20.17 -23.56
N VAL A 4 -6.46 19.65 -22.42
CA VAL A 4 -7.03 18.41 -21.88
C VAL A 4 -8.19 18.80 -20.96
N HIS A 5 -9.41 18.45 -21.38
CA HIS A 5 -10.62 18.62 -20.58
C HIS A 5 -10.88 17.32 -19.80
N PHE A 6 -10.89 17.38 -18.46
CA PHE A 6 -11.30 16.26 -17.63
C PHE A 6 -12.77 16.42 -17.26
N ILE A 7 -13.61 15.44 -17.60
CA ILE A 7 -15.03 15.42 -17.25
C ILE A 7 -15.19 14.75 -15.88
N GLY A 8 -15.52 15.58 -14.87
CA GLY A 8 -16.28 15.26 -13.65
C GLY A 8 -15.90 14.01 -12.83
N ALA A 9 -15.15 14.22 -11.74
CA ALA A 9 -15.20 13.33 -10.58
C ALA A 9 -16.50 13.62 -9.80
N ARG A 10 -17.42 12.65 -9.70
CA ARG A 10 -18.58 12.76 -8.81
C ARG A 10 -18.16 12.48 -7.37
N SER A 11 -18.26 13.48 -6.49
CA SER A 11 -18.28 13.24 -5.05
C SER A 11 -19.63 12.59 -4.69
N GLN A 12 -19.61 11.37 -4.13
CA GLN A 12 -20.82 10.76 -3.57
C GLN A 12 -21.08 11.36 -2.18
N LYS A 13 -22.24 12.01 -2.04
CA LYS A 13 -22.79 12.48 -0.77
C LYS A 13 -23.33 11.30 0.04
N THR A 14 -22.99 11.31 1.31
CA THR A 14 -23.52 10.49 2.41
C THR A 14 -25.02 10.71 2.62
N VAL A 15 -25.79 9.62 2.69
CA VAL A 15 -27.09 9.53 3.39
C VAL A 15 -27.21 8.15 4.06
N GLY A 16 -27.35 8.13 5.39
CA GLY A 16 -28.17 7.15 6.13
C GLY A 16 -27.63 5.72 6.39
N PHE A 17 -27.04 5.55 7.58
CA PHE A 17 -26.87 4.32 8.39
C PHE A 17 -27.68 3.05 8.01
N CYS A 18 -26.98 1.95 7.66
CA CYS A 18 -26.92 0.68 8.43
C CYS A 18 -26.00 -0.35 7.74
N SER A 19 -24.98 -0.83 8.46
CA SER A 19 -24.34 -2.16 8.43
C SER A 19 -24.11 -2.96 7.11
N PHE A 20 -22.88 -3.48 7.00
CA PHE A 20 -22.42 -4.68 6.26
C PHE A 20 -21.92 -4.54 4.79
N VAL A 21 -20.58 -4.65 4.67
CA VAL A 21 -19.79 -5.58 3.82
C VAL A 21 -20.41 -6.07 2.50
N ALA A 22 -19.77 -5.72 1.37
CA ALA A 22 -19.40 -6.65 0.27
C ALA A 22 -18.66 -5.92 -0.88
N ASN A 23 -17.74 -6.67 -1.49
CA ASN A 23 -16.80 -6.36 -2.58
C ASN A 23 -17.45 -5.92 -3.91
N PHE A 24 -16.67 -5.27 -4.79
CA PHE A 24 -16.35 -5.79 -6.14
C PHE A 24 -15.16 -5.03 -6.76
N SER A 25 -14.39 -5.78 -7.54
CA SER A 25 -12.98 -5.66 -7.92
C SER A 25 -12.75 -5.19 -9.37
N GLN A 26 -11.59 -4.55 -9.65
CA GLN A 26 -10.73 -4.56 -10.88
C GLN A 26 -9.90 -3.24 -10.97
N LEU A 27 -8.65 -3.13 -10.48
CA LEU A 27 -7.31 -3.42 -11.10
C LEU A 27 -7.04 -2.70 -12.45
N PHE A 28 -5.89 -2.11 -12.81
CA PHE A 28 -4.63 -1.59 -12.21
C PHE A 28 -3.71 -1.18 -13.40
N TYR A 29 -2.84 -0.15 -13.28
CA TYR A 29 -1.47 0.02 -13.87
C TYR A 29 -1.16 1.48 -14.26
N CYS A 30 -0.19 2.15 -13.59
CA CYS A 30 1.21 2.29 -14.06
C CYS A 30 2.08 3.24 -13.19
N LEU A 31 3.39 2.94 -13.12
CA LEU A 31 4.55 3.84 -12.84
C LEU A 31 5.24 3.86 -11.45
N LEU A 32 5.69 2.68 -10.99
CA LEU A 32 6.99 2.55 -10.32
C LEU A 32 8.00 1.91 -11.29
N THR A 33 8.79 2.72 -12.00
CA THR A 33 10.12 2.32 -12.50
C THR A 33 10.86 3.54 -13.05
N ARG A 34 11.85 4.01 -12.28
CA ARG A 34 13.16 4.47 -12.80
C ARG A 34 14.16 4.56 -11.65
N ARG A 35 14.54 3.38 -11.14
CA ARG A 35 15.90 3.14 -10.59
C ARG A 35 16.44 1.72 -10.83
N TYR A 36 15.64 0.83 -11.43
CA TYR A 36 16.11 -0.45 -11.99
C TYR A 36 15.64 -0.54 -13.44
N GLY A 37 16.58 -0.71 -14.38
CA GLY A 37 16.34 -0.60 -15.81
C GLY A 37 15.50 -1.73 -16.37
N TYR A 38 14.36 -1.39 -16.99
CA TYR A 38 13.66 -2.23 -17.95
C TYR A 38 13.12 -1.35 -19.09
N ARG A 39 13.28 -1.85 -20.33
CA ARG A 39 12.88 -1.23 -21.59
C ARG A 39 11.38 -1.46 -21.79
N VAL A 40 10.61 -0.41 -22.04
CA VAL A 40 9.15 -0.51 -22.27
C VAL A 40 8.92 -0.82 -23.75
N SER A 41 8.36 -2.00 -24.03
CA SER A 41 7.70 -2.32 -25.30
C SER A 41 6.18 -2.28 -25.06
N ASN A 42 5.46 -1.52 -25.88
CA ASN A 42 4.00 -1.51 -25.90
C ASN A 42 3.48 -2.90 -26.28
N ASN A 43 2.79 -3.56 -25.35
CA ASN A 43 1.83 -4.63 -25.60
C ASN A 43 0.90 -4.69 -24.39
N PHE A 44 -0.42 -4.70 -24.62
CA PHE A 44 -1.45 -4.89 -23.59
C PHE A 44 -1.09 -6.13 -22.75
N LYS A 45 -0.80 -5.94 -21.47
CA LYS A 45 -0.47 -7.06 -20.56
C LYS A 45 -1.76 -7.62 -19.96
N GLU A 46 -1.95 -8.92 -20.13
CA GLU A 46 -2.89 -9.72 -19.34
C GLU A 46 -2.70 -9.44 -17.83
N VAL A 47 -3.80 -9.48 -17.07
CA VAL A 47 -3.75 -9.58 -15.60
C VAL A 47 -3.02 -10.89 -15.29
N ASP A 48 -1.80 -10.77 -14.78
CA ASP A 48 -0.97 -11.90 -14.39
C ASP A 48 -1.51 -12.49 -13.07
N VAL A 49 -2.47 -13.40 -13.21
CA VAL A 49 -3.06 -14.17 -12.11
C VAL A 49 -2.00 -15.19 -11.65
N MET A 50 -1.59 -15.10 -10.37
CA MET A 50 -0.39 -15.78 -9.85
C MET A 50 -0.42 -17.29 -10.06
N PHE A 51 -1.60 -17.89 -9.95
CA PHE A 51 -1.82 -19.33 -10.03
C PHE A 51 -2.73 -19.71 -11.20
N LYS A 52 -2.78 -18.91 -12.28
CA LYS A 52 -3.66 -19.14 -13.44
C LYS A 52 -3.52 -20.55 -14.03
N GLU A 53 -2.29 -21.06 -14.07
CA GLU A 53 -1.94 -22.35 -14.66
C GLU A 53 -1.74 -23.45 -13.61
N PHE A 54 -1.93 -23.15 -12.32
CA PHE A 54 -1.75 -24.14 -11.25
C PHE A 54 -3.04 -24.97 -11.08
N ASP A 55 -2.93 -26.28 -11.27
CA ASP A 55 -4.06 -27.19 -11.03
C ASP A 55 -4.18 -27.52 -9.53
N PHE A 56 -5.07 -26.82 -8.83
CA PHE A 56 -5.36 -27.07 -7.41
C PHE A 56 -5.90 -28.47 -7.10
N SER A 57 -6.31 -29.26 -8.11
CA SER A 57 -6.72 -30.64 -7.90
C SER A 57 -5.58 -31.52 -7.38
N ILE A 58 -4.32 -31.17 -7.69
CA ILE A 58 -3.11 -31.89 -7.25
C ILE A 58 -2.96 -31.88 -5.72
N LEU A 59 -3.56 -30.91 -5.03
CA LEU A 59 -3.55 -30.85 -3.56
C LEU A 59 -4.34 -31.99 -2.89
N ASN A 60 -5.07 -32.79 -3.67
CA ASN A 60 -5.73 -34.02 -3.20
C ASN A 60 -4.83 -35.26 -3.37
N ASP A 61 -3.73 -35.15 -4.11
CA ASP A 61 -2.76 -36.23 -4.26
C ASP A 61 -1.98 -36.42 -2.96
N LEU A 62 -1.89 -37.67 -2.48
CA LEU A 62 -1.16 -38.03 -1.27
C LEU A 62 0.37 -37.91 -1.45
N GLU A 63 0.86 -37.89 -2.69
CA GLU A 63 2.26 -37.67 -3.00
C GLU A 63 2.63 -36.17 -3.02
N TYR A 64 1.65 -35.27 -3.11
CA TYR A 64 1.87 -33.83 -3.05
C TYR A 64 2.08 -33.37 -1.59
N LYS A 65 3.34 -33.18 -1.21
CA LYS A 65 3.75 -32.96 0.18
C LYS A 65 4.23 -31.53 0.43
N GLU A 66 4.66 -31.29 1.67
CA GLU A 66 5.12 -30.00 2.17
C GLU A 66 6.21 -29.36 1.29
N ASP A 67 7.12 -30.15 0.73
CA ASP A 67 8.16 -29.67 -0.17
C ASP A 67 7.62 -29.12 -1.49
N ALA A 68 6.60 -29.77 -2.06
CA ALA A 68 5.90 -29.28 -3.25
C ALA A 68 5.12 -27.98 -2.93
N VAL A 69 4.37 -27.93 -1.82
CA VAL A 69 3.71 -26.70 -1.34
C VAL A 69 4.72 -25.54 -1.20
N ARG A 70 5.90 -25.84 -0.66
CA ARG A 70 6.96 -24.85 -0.44
C ARG A 70 7.49 -24.24 -1.73
N GLU A 71 7.69 -25.03 -2.78
CA GLU A 71 8.26 -24.57 -4.05
C GLU A 71 7.20 -24.01 -5.00
N ASP A 72 6.05 -24.68 -5.11
CA ASP A 72 5.05 -24.39 -6.14
C ASP A 72 4.08 -23.29 -5.70
N ILE A 73 3.94 -23.05 -4.39
CA ILE A 73 2.97 -22.07 -3.85
C ILE A 73 3.66 -21.01 -3.01
N VAL A 74 4.34 -21.40 -1.93
CA VAL A 74 4.91 -20.43 -0.97
C VAL A 74 5.96 -19.54 -1.62
N LYS A 75 6.88 -20.12 -2.38
CA LYS A 75 7.96 -19.37 -3.04
C LYS A 75 7.44 -18.35 -4.06
N PRO A 76 6.46 -18.66 -4.95
CA PRO A 76 5.79 -17.64 -5.75
C PRO A 76 5.22 -16.49 -4.92
N ILE A 77 4.49 -16.78 -3.83
CA ILE A 77 3.92 -15.76 -2.94
C ILE A 77 5.02 -14.82 -2.41
N LEU A 78 6.08 -15.39 -1.86
CA LEU A 78 7.21 -14.63 -1.32
C LEU A 78 7.91 -13.79 -2.39
N THR A 79 8.03 -14.32 -3.61
CA THR A 79 8.62 -13.62 -4.75
C THR A 79 7.78 -12.41 -5.15
N LYS A 80 6.44 -12.55 -5.25
CA LYS A 80 5.53 -11.44 -5.56
C LYS A 80 5.46 -10.40 -4.43
N LEU A 81 5.68 -10.81 -3.17
CA LEU A 81 5.86 -9.89 -2.03
C LEU A 81 7.18 -9.09 -2.09
N GLY A 82 8.11 -9.46 -2.98
CA GLY A 82 9.39 -8.78 -3.17
C GLY A 82 10.52 -9.32 -2.30
N TYR A 83 10.39 -10.54 -1.76
CA TYR A 83 11.50 -11.26 -1.16
C TYR A 83 12.28 -12.04 -2.22
N THR A 84 13.60 -12.07 -2.10
CA THR A 84 14.48 -12.80 -3.01
C THR A 84 15.55 -13.56 -2.22
N PRO A 85 16.31 -14.47 -2.82
CA PRO A 85 17.38 -15.19 -2.10
C PRO A 85 18.52 -14.28 -1.62
N SER A 86 18.62 -13.04 -2.13
CA SER A 86 19.70 -12.10 -1.83
C SER A 86 19.21 -10.64 -1.75
N GLY A 87 20.11 -9.66 -1.62
CA GLY A 87 19.72 -8.24 -1.54
C GLY A 87 19.13 -7.84 -0.18
N ASN A 88 18.30 -6.79 -0.17
CA ASN A 88 17.80 -6.20 1.08
C ASN A 88 16.60 -6.94 1.68
N ASN A 89 15.77 -7.57 0.85
CA ASN A 89 14.60 -8.33 1.26
C ASN A 89 14.88 -9.80 1.00
N LYS A 90 15.34 -10.53 2.02
CA LYS A 90 15.83 -11.90 1.87
C LYS A 90 14.79 -12.91 2.31
N MET A 91 14.65 -13.99 1.56
CA MET A 91 14.03 -15.23 2.03
C MET A 91 15.13 -16.25 2.37
N ILE A 92 15.43 -16.39 3.66
CA ILE A 92 16.47 -17.30 4.15
C ILE A 92 15.84 -18.65 4.45
N ARG A 93 16.36 -19.70 3.81
CA ARG A 93 15.98 -21.10 4.06
C ARG A 93 16.99 -21.77 4.97
N SER A 94 16.58 -22.86 5.61
CA SER A 94 17.47 -23.77 6.33
C SER A 94 18.30 -23.12 7.44
N ARG A 95 17.79 -22.05 8.05
CA ARG A 95 18.46 -21.39 9.19
C ARG A 95 18.30 -22.24 10.43
N SER A 96 19.39 -22.85 10.90
CA SER A 96 19.41 -23.61 12.15
C SER A 96 19.35 -22.67 13.36
N LEU A 97 18.35 -22.85 14.21
CA LEU A 97 18.17 -22.12 15.46
C LEU A 97 18.43 -23.07 16.64
N GLU A 98 19.45 -22.78 17.46
CA GLU A 98 19.77 -23.59 18.64
C GLU A 98 18.80 -23.23 19.76
N HIS A 99 17.97 -24.20 20.18
CA HIS A 99 16.99 -23.99 21.23
C HIS A 99 17.70 -23.60 22.54
N PRO A 100 17.38 -22.44 23.13
CA PRO A 100 18.31 -21.79 24.07
C PRO A 100 18.47 -22.50 25.42
N PHE A 101 17.60 -23.44 25.80
CA PHE A 101 17.64 -24.07 27.13
C PHE A 101 17.12 -25.51 27.14
N VAL A 102 17.95 -26.49 26.76
CA VAL A 102 17.59 -27.92 26.87
C VAL A 102 18.62 -28.69 27.68
N TYR A 103 18.26 -28.95 28.94
CA TYR A 103 18.95 -29.91 29.80
C TYR A 103 18.04 -31.13 30.01
N ILE A 104 18.58 -32.33 29.81
CA ILE A 104 17.92 -33.58 30.21
C ILE A 104 18.78 -34.17 31.34
N GLY A 105 18.33 -33.96 32.58
CA GLY A 105 19.17 -34.19 33.75
C GLY A 105 20.35 -33.22 33.79
N SER A 106 21.58 -33.73 33.95
CA SER A 106 22.82 -32.93 33.93
C SER A 106 23.42 -32.75 32.53
N GLN A 107 22.88 -33.39 31.49
CA GLN A 107 23.42 -33.33 30.14
C GLN A 107 22.74 -32.22 29.33
N LYS A 108 23.55 -31.28 28.82
CA LYS A 108 23.11 -30.29 27.84
C LYS A 108 22.95 -30.98 26.48
N ARG A 109 21.74 -30.95 25.91
CA ARG A 109 21.50 -31.39 24.53
C ARG A 109 21.28 -30.19 23.63
N LYS A 110 21.97 -30.18 22.49
CA LYS A 110 21.73 -29.20 21.44
C LYS A 110 20.55 -29.67 20.61
N ILE A 111 19.41 -29.00 20.75
CA ILE A 111 18.26 -29.18 19.86
C ILE A 111 18.27 -28.02 18.88
N ASN A 112 18.34 -28.34 17.61
CA ASN A 112 18.19 -27.35 16.54
C ASN A 112 16.78 -27.43 15.99
N ILE A 113 16.18 -26.27 15.76
CA ILE A 113 14.92 -26.13 15.05
C ILE A 113 15.14 -25.31 13.78
N ILE A 114 14.45 -25.66 12.70
CA ILE A 114 14.67 -25.08 11.38
C ILE A 114 13.31 -24.65 10.82
N PRO A 115 13.02 -23.33 10.76
CA PRO A 115 11.89 -22.83 10.00
C PRO A 115 12.15 -22.98 8.49
N ASP A 116 11.08 -23.11 7.72
CA ASP A 116 11.18 -23.13 6.25
C ASP A 116 11.72 -21.83 5.69
N TYR A 117 11.15 -20.71 6.14
CA TYR A 117 11.57 -19.37 5.75
C TYR A 117 11.71 -18.44 6.94
N VAL A 118 12.88 -17.81 7.03
CA VAL A 118 13.10 -16.59 7.79
C VAL A 118 13.19 -15.44 6.80
N LEU A 119 12.21 -14.55 6.83
CA LEU A 119 12.21 -13.38 5.96
C LEU A 119 12.89 -12.21 6.66
N GLU A 120 13.91 -11.67 6.02
CA GLU A 120 14.65 -10.52 6.51
C GLU A 120 14.43 -9.29 5.65
N VAL A 121 14.36 -8.13 6.29
CA VAL A 121 14.39 -6.83 5.63
C VAL A 121 15.55 -6.04 6.20
N SER A 122 16.46 -5.59 5.34
CA SER A 122 17.70 -4.91 5.71
C SER A 122 18.53 -5.69 6.74
N ASN A 123 18.68 -7.01 6.54
CA ASN A 123 19.40 -7.96 7.40
C ASN A 123 18.83 -8.13 8.82
N SER A 124 17.56 -7.78 9.04
CA SER A 124 16.85 -8.05 10.29
C SER A 124 15.67 -8.98 10.01
N PRO A 125 15.49 -10.08 10.77
CA PRO A 125 14.29 -10.91 10.69
C PRO A 125 13.03 -10.07 10.93
N LYS A 126 11.99 -10.30 10.11
CA LYS A 126 10.69 -9.63 10.22
C LYS A 126 9.49 -10.56 10.20
N LEU A 127 9.62 -11.73 9.57
CA LEU A 127 8.53 -12.70 9.45
C LEU A 127 9.11 -14.12 9.41
N ILE A 128 8.42 -15.06 10.04
CA ILE A 128 8.59 -16.50 9.81
C ILE A 128 7.45 -16.98 8.91
N LEU A 129 7.76 -17.83 7.94
CA LEU A 129 6.74 -18.56 7.18
C LEU A 129 7.10 -20.05 7.14
N ASP A 130 6.17 -20.89 7.57
CA ASP A 130 6.32 -22.35 7.59
C ASP A 130 5.34 -23.01 6.60
N ALA A 131 5.82 -23.88 5.71
CA ALA A 131 4.96 -24.66 4.84
C ALA A 131 4.48 -25.93 5.57
N LYS A 132 3.33 -26.45 5.16
CA LYS A 132 2.80 -27.74 5.61
C LYS A 132 2.23 -28.52 4.43
N GLY A 133 2.00 -29.82 4.62
CA GLY A 133 1.30 -30.63 3.63
C GLY A 133 -0.18 -30.22 3.47
N PRO A 134 -0.83 -30.45 2.31
CA PRO A 134 -2.19 -29.97 2.03
C PRO A 134 -3.28 -30.38 3.01
N ASN A 135 -3.10 -31.50 3.69
CA ASN A 135 -4.08 -32.07 4.62
C ASN A 135 -3.80 -31.70 6.09
N GLU A 136 -2.79 -30.88 6.35
CA GLU A 136 -2.45 -30.46 7.69
C GLU A 136 -3.22 -29.22 8.14
N ASP A 137 -3.61 -29.20 9.41
CA ASP A 137 -4.23 -28.03 10.06
C ASP A 137 -3.16 -26.96 10.30
N ILE A 138 -3.42 -25.76 9.78
CA ILE A 138 -2.57 -24.56 9.94
C ILE A 138 -3.27 -23.44 10.71
N LEU A 139 -4.45 -23.70 11.27
CA LEU A 139 -5.26 -22.74 12.00
C LEU A 139 -5.11 -22.92 13.52
N LYS A 140 -4.77 -24.14 13.97
CA LYS A 140 -4.56 -24.47 15.39
C LYS A 140 -3.63 -25.68 15.59
N GLY A 141 -3.30 -25.94 16.84
CA GLY A 141 -2.56 -27.14 17.26
C GLY A 141 -1.06 -27.07 16.96
N LYS A 142 -0.45 -28.26 16.86
CA LYS A 142 1.02 -28.45 16.86
C LYS A 142 1.76 -27.62 15.81
N ASN A 143 1.18 -27.43 14.62
CA ASN A 143 1.84 -26.73 13.52
C ASN A 143 1.92 -25.23 13.82
N VAL A 144 0.84 -24.65 14.34
CA VAL A 144 0.81 -23.25 14.79
C VAL A 144 1.77 -23.03 15.96
N GLU A 145 1.79 -23.94 16.94
CA GLU A 145 2.71 -23.89 18.07
C GLU A 145 4.18 -23.97 17.62
N GLN A 146 4.48 -24.82 16.63
CA GLN A 146 5.79 -24.93 16.01
C GLN A 146 6.21 -23.61 15.36
N ALA A 147 5.40 -23.05 14.45
CA ALA A 147 5.72 -21.78 13.79
C ALA A 147 5.81 -20.61 14.78
N PHE A 148 4.97 -20.58 15.80
CA PHE A 148 5.04 -19.61 16.90
C PHE A 148 6.38 -19.71 17.63
N SER A 149 6.86 -20.92 17.94
CA SER A 149 8.14 -21.13 18.62
C SER A 149 9.32 -20.55 17.84
N TYR A 150 9.28 -20.64 16.50
CA TYR A 150 10.27 -20.01 15.64
C TYR A 150 10.21 -18.48 15.73
N ALA A 151 8.99 -17.93 15.71
CA ALA A 151 8.78 -16.49 15.72
C ALA A 151 9.33 -15.82 17.00
N ILE A 152 9.11 -16.45 18.16
CA ILE A 152 9.56 -15.94 19.45
C ILE A 152 10.99 -16.34 19.83
N HIS A 153 11.66 -17.15 18.99
CA HIS A 153 13.02 -17.63 19.26
C HIS A 153 13.98 -16.45 19.51
N PRO A 154 14.92 -16.51 20.49
CA PRO A 154 15.78 -15.37 20.83
C PRO A 154 16.60 -14.78 19.67
N ASP A 155 16.99 -15.62 18.72
CA ASP A 155 17.76 -15.21 17.53
C ASP A 155 16.89 -14.64 16.38
N ILE A 156 15.56 -14.74 16.50
CA ILE A 156 14.59 -14.32 15.48
C ILE A 156 13.75 -13.14 15.98
N ARG A 157 12.99 -13.33 17.08
CA ARG A 157 12.13 -12.32 17.74
C ARG A 157 11.32 -11.46 16.77
N VAL A 158 10.45 -12.10 15.99
CA VAL A 158 9.55 -11.40 15.07
C VAL A 158 8.13 -11.32 15.62
N ARG A 159 7.41 -10.28 15.20
CA ARG A 159 6.02 -10.06 15.62
C ARG A 159 5.03 -10.95 14.86
N TYR A 160 5.29 -11.20 13.59
CA TYR A 160 4.39 -11.94 12.72
C TYR A 160 4.98 -13.27 12.33
N TYR A 161 4.11 -14.26 12.16
CA TYR A 161 4.43 -15.54 11.55
C TYR A 161 3.24 -16.02 10.72
N ALA A 162 3.51 -16.84 9.72
CA ALA A 162 2.49 -17.38 8.84
C ALA A 162 2.72 -18.87 8.58
N LEU A 163 1.63 -19.58 8.26
CA LEU A 163 1.68 -20.95 7.79
C LEU A 163 0.95 -21.06 6.47
N CYS A 164 1.43 -21.95 5.58
CA CYS A 164 0.74 -22.25 4.34
C CYS A 164 0.74 -23.74 4.07
N ASN A 165 -0.44 -24.32 3.85
CA ASN A 165 -0.57 -25.73 3.44
C ASN A 165 -0.89 -25.88 1.94
N GLY A 166 -0.75 -24.80 1.16
CA GLY A 166 -1.11 -24.79 -0.26
C GLY A 166 -2.59 -24.59 -0.55
N ARG A 167 -3.48 -24.88 0.41
CA ARG A 167 -4.91 -24.53 0.33
C ARG A 167 -5.18 -23.16 0.94
N GLN A 168 -4.56 -22.91 2.09
CA GLN A 168 -4.76 -21.70 2.86
C GLN A 168 -3.42 -21.10 3.28
N LEU A 169 -3.42 -19.78 3.43
CA LEU A 169 -2.39 -19.00 4.10
C LEU A 169 -2.98 -18.42 5.38
N SER A 170 -2.48 -18.84 6.54
CA SER A 170 -2.87 -18.30 7.85
C SER A 170 -1.78 -17.40 8.40
N ILE A 171 -2.17 -16.22 8.88
CA ILE A 171 -1.24 -15.19 9.38
C ILE A 171 -1.56 -14.92 10.84
N PHE A 172 -0.53 -14.81 11.67
CA PHE A 172 -0.63 -14.63 13.11
C PHE A 172 0.25 -13.48 13.60
N ASP A 173 -0.15 -12.89 14.73
CA ASP A 173 0.65 -11.95 15.53
C ASP A 173 0.97 -12.65 16.85
N VAL A 174 2.24 -12.71 17.26
CA VAL A 174 2.68 -13.38 18.49
C VAL A 174 2.01 -12.84 19.76
N THR A 175 1.43 -11.64 19.70
CA THR A 175 0.68 -11.02 20.80
C THR A 175 -0.78 -11.44 20.87
N LYS A 176 -1.29 -12.15 19.86
CA LYS A 176 -2.69 -12.56 19.74
C LYS A 176 -2.81 -14.08 19.79
N ARG A 177 -3.94 -14.57 20.31
CA ARG A 177 -4.23 -16.01 20.36
C ARG A 177 -4.75 -16.56 19.03
N ASN A 178 -5.47 -15.74 18.26
CA ASN A 178 -6.09 -16.13 17.01
C ASN A 178 -5.33 -15.54 15.82
N HIS A 179 -5.48 -16.17 14.65
CA HIS A 179 -5.01 -15.64 13.38
C HIS A 179 -5.56 -14.23 13.13
N ILE A 180 -4.76 -13.39 12.47
CA ILE A 180 -5.16 -12.04 12.03
C ILE A 180 -5.74 -12.05 10.61
N ALA A 181 -5.43 -13.08 9.82
CA ALA A 181 -6.02 -13.31 8.51
C ALA A 181 -5.92 -14.80 8.13
N ILE A 182 -6.90 -15.28 7.38
CA ILE A 182 -6.87 -16.55 6.65
C ILE A 182 -7.25 -16.22 5.21
N ILE A 183 -6.45 -16.68 4.27
CA ILE A 183 -6.67 -16.47 2.84
C ILE A 183 -6.68 -17.83 2.16
N ASP A 184 -7.71 -18.11 1.35
CA ASP A 184 -7.67 -19.25 0.43
C ASP A 184 -6.67 -18.94 -0.69
N VAL A 185 -5.72 -19.84 -0.93
CA VAL A 185 -4.68 -19.66 -1.94
C VAL A 185 -5.27 -19.56 -3.34
N ASN A 186 -6.41 -20.23 -3.60
CA ASN A 186 -7.11 -20.13 -4.87
C ASN A 186 -7.77 -18.75 -5.09
N GLU A 187 -8.06 -18.03 -4.00
CA GLU A 187 -8.63 -16.67 -4.01
C GLU A 187 -7.56 -15.60 -3.69
N LEU A 188 -6.27 -15.98 -3.76
CA LEU A 188 -5.18 -15.13 -3.28
C LEU A 188 -5.06 -13.82 -4.05
N ASP A 189 -5.30 -13.83 -5.36
CA ASP A 189 -5.22 -12.62 -6.19
C ASP A 189 -6.32 -11.60 -5.82
N GLU A 190 -7.52 -12.07 -5.46
CA GLU A 190 -8.61 -11.22 -4.98
C GLU A 190 -8.30 -10.63 -3.59
N ASN A 191 -7.58 -11.38 -2.77
CA ASN A 191 -7.20 -11.02 -1.41
C ASN A 191 -5.76 -10.47 -1.31
N TRP A 192 -5.13 -10.15 -2.44
CA TRP A 192 -3.69 -9.85 -2.48
C TRP A 192 -3.34 -8.59 -1.68
N ASP A 193 -4.19 -7.57 -1.69
CA ASP A 193 -3.96 -6.34 -0.93
C ASP A 193 -3.85 -6.63 0.58
N THR A 194 -4.67 -7.53 1.12
CA THR A 194 -4.58 -7.99 2.51
C THR A 194 -3.22 -8.63 2.79
N VAL A 195 -2.78 -9.57 1.94
CA VAL A 195 -1.50 -10.27 2.11
C VAL A 195 -0.32 -9.30 1.99
N HIS A 196 -0.36 -8.40 1.00
CA HIS A 196 0.65 -7.38 0.79
C HIS A 196 0.74 -6.41 1.99
N ARG A 197 -0.39 -5.95 2.53
CA ARG A 197 -0.43 -5.06 3.70
C ARG A 197 0.00 -5.71 5.01
N LEU A 198 0.02 -7.04 5.08
CA LEU A 198 0.44 -7.77 6.26
C LEU A 198 1.90 -8.24 6.17
N LEU A 199 2.32 -8.74 5.00
CA LEU A 199 3.56 -9.53 4.89
C LEU A 199 4.64 -8.88 4.01
N SER A 200 4.33 -7.80 3.28
CA SER A 200 5.34 -7.16 2.43
C SER A 200 6.47 -6.53 3.27
N PRO A 201 7.69 -6.40 2.72
CA PRO A 201 8.80 -5.74 3.40
C PRO A 201 8.44 -4.33 3.89
N ILE A 202 7.68 -3.58 3.10
CA ILE A 202 7.25 -2.22 3.45
C ILE A 202 6.20 -2.24 4.56
N ALA A 203 5.24 -3.17 4.55
CA ALA A 203 4.28 -3.35 5.64
C ALA A 203 4.96 -3.63 6.98
N LEU A 204 6.00 -4.47 6.96
CA LEU A 204 6.71 -4.90 8.16
C LEU A 204 7.73 -3.89 8.71
N THR A 205 8.08 -2.86 7.93
CA THR A 205 9.11 -1.88 8.32
C THR A 205 8.63 -0.44 8.37
N LYS A 206 7.75 -0.06 7.45
CA LYS A 206 7.22 1.29 7.28
C LYS A 206 5.73 1.24 6.85
N PRO A 207 4.84 0.69 7.70
CA PRO A 207 3.43 0.49 7.35
C PRO A 207 2.70 1.78 6.95
N GLU A 208 3.13 2.93 7.46
CA GLU A 208 2.64 4.25 7.10
C GLU A 208 2.80 4.57 5.61
N LEU A 209 3.77 3.96 4.93
CA LEU A 209 4.02 4.16 3.51
C LEU A 209 3.09 3.35 2.59
N LEU A 210 2.37 2.35 3.11
CA LEU A 210 1.42 1.55 2.31
C LEU A 210 0.28 2.39 1.71
N ASN A 211 0.00 3.54 2.30
CA ASN A 211 -1.08 4.43 1.87
C ASN A 211 -0.58 5.57 0.99
N PHE A 212 0.73 5.62 0.67
CA PHE A 212 1.26 6.62 -0.24
C PHE A 212 0.68 6.37 -1.62
N LYS A 213 0.09 7.43 -2.20
CA LYS A 213 -0.38 7.42 -3.57
C LYS A 213 0.70 7.98 -4.48
N PRO A 214 0.85 7.47 -5.71
CA PRO A 214 1.75 8.11 -6.67
C PRO A 214 1.37 9.58 -6.87
N ASP A 215 2.37 10.44 -7.05
CA ASP A 215 2.14 11.87 -7.28
C ASP A 215 1.66 12.14 -8.72
N TYR A 216 0.62 12.95 -8.85
CA TYR A 216 0.03 13.33 -10.14
C TYR A 216 1.01 14.10 -11.03
N GLY A 217 1.74 15.07 -10.49
CA GLY A 217 2.67 15.87 -11.30
C GLY A 217 3.79 15.01 -11.87
N MET A 218 4.33 14.09 -11.06
CA MET A 218 5.30 13.07 -11.49
C MET A 218 4.71 12.11 -12.52
N TYR A 219 3.45 11.70 -12.36
CA TYR A 219 2.75 10.87 -13.34
C TYR A 219 2.66 11.60 -14.69
N MET A 220 2.17 12.84 -14.70
CA MET A 220 2.03 13.63 -15.92
C MET A 220 3.38 13.83 -16.62
N LEU A 221 4.44 14.18 -15.87
CA LEU A 221 5.78 14.35 -16.42
C LEU A 221 6.27 13.05 -17.10
N LYS A 222 6.08 11.89 -16.45
CA LYS A 222 6.46 10.58 -17.02
C LYS A 222 5.62 10.21 -18.25
N ALA A 223 4.37 10.64 -18.30
CA ALA A 223 3.49 10.50 -19.46
C ALA A 223 3.86 11.44 -20.63
N GLY A 224 4.85 12.33 -20.46
CA GLY A 224 5.34 13.23 -21.50
C GLY A 224 4.74 14.64 -21.46
N ALA A 225 3.98 14.99 -20.42
CA ALA A 225 3.48 16.35 -20.21
C ALA A 225 4.65 17.34 -20.10
N PRO A 226 4.70 18.39 -20.94
CA PRO A 226 5.70 19.43 -20.77
C PRO A 226 5.44 20.21 -19.47
N ARG A 227 6.52 20.70 -18.86
CA ARG A 227 6.42 21.66 -17.75
C ARG A 227 5.63 22.89 -18.20
N GLY A 228 4.84 23.45 -17.30
CA GLY A 228 3.96 24.57 -17.60
C GLY A 228 2.72 24.19 -18.43
N GLN A 229 2.50 22.91 -18.75
CA GLN A 229 1.23 22.46 -19.33
C GLN A 229 0.09 22.91 -18.41
N ARG A 230 -0.98 23.46 -18.99
CA ARG A 230 -2.19 23.84 -18.24
C ARG A 230 -3.10 22.65 -18.03
N HIS A 231 -3.64 22.56 -16.84
CA HIS A 231 -4.58 21.55 -16.39
C HIS A 231 -5.83 22.25 -15.87
N HIS A 232 -6.99 21.72 -16.28
CA HIS A 232 -8.27 22.19 -15.80
C HIS A 232 -8.93 21.11 -14.95
N PHE A 233 -9.21 21.44 -13.69
CA PHE A 233 -9.93 20.58 -12.76
C PHE A 233 -11.34 21.13 -12.57
N GLU A 234 -12.31 20.32 -12.98
CA GLU A 234 -13.72 20.45 -12.62
C GLU A 234 -13.88 20.41 -11.08
N PRO A 235 -15.06 20.77 -10.54
CA PRO A 235 -15.25 20.92 -9.10
C PRO A 235 -14.70 19.73 -8.33
N MET A 236 -13.68 20.00 -7.52
CA MET A 236 -13.03 19.00 -6.68
C MET A 236 -13.06 19.43 -5.23
N GLY A 237 -13.18 18.45 -4.33
CA GLY A 237 -13.15 18.70 -2.91
C GLY A 237 -11.80 19.27 -2.47
N VAL A 238 -11.83 20.17 -1.49
CA VAL A 238 -10.65 20.71 -0.81
C VAL A 238 -10.58 20.12 0.60
N PRO A 239 -10.11 18.86 0.77
CA PRO A 239 -10.14 18.17 2.06
C PRO A 239 -9.03 18.67 3.00
N MET A 240 -7.92 19.15 2.45
CA MET A 240 -6.81 19.67 3.24
C MET A 240 -6.23 20.91 2.58
N ILE A 241 -6.01 21.94 3.39
CA ILE A 241 -5.25 23.13 3.01
C ILE A 241 -4.20 23.43 4.09
N ALA A 242 -3.01 23.81 3.67
CA ALA A 242 -1.92 24.21 4.55
C ALA A 242 -1.26 25.51 4.08
N LYS A 243 -0.69 26.25 5.04
CA LYS A 243 0.24 27.35 4.77
C LYS A 243 1.64 26.82 5.05
N VAL A 244 2.41 26.62 3.99
CA VAL A 244 3.76 26.05 4.03
C VAL A 244 4.77 27.12 4.44
N GLU A 245 4.65 28.32 3.85
CA GLU A 245 5.46 29.49 4.15
C GLU A 245 4.62 30.77 4.02
N ASP A 246 5.19 31.94 4.26
CA ASP A 246 4.44 33.20 4.31
C ASP A 246 3.66 33.54 3.03
N ASN A 247 4.18 33.12 1.87
CA ASN A 247 3.55 33.33 0.57
C ASN A 247 3.29 32.02 -0.19
N LEU A 248 3.32 30.88 0.50
CA LEU A 248 3.08 29.57 -0.09
C LEU A 248 1.99 28.83 0.68
N TYR A 249 0.90 28.58 -0.01
CA TYR A 249 -0.21 27.76 0.43
C TYR A 249 -0.29 26.52 -0.46
N THR A 250 -0.80 25.43 0.08
CA THR A 250 -1.01 24.21 -0.69
C THR A 250 -2.35 23.56 -0.35
N ILE A 251 -3.03 23.03 -1.35
CA ILE A 251 -4.13 22.08 -1.17
C ILE A 251 -3.58 20.70 -1.48
N CYS A 252 -3.76 19.74 -0.58
CA CYS A 252 -3.46 18.33 -0.88
C CYS A 252 -4.75 17.55 -1.02
N VAL A 253 -4.85 16.80 -2.11
CA VAL A 253 -6.03 16.01 -2.44
C VAL A 253 -5.61 14.78 -3.25
N ASN A 254 -6.36 13.70 -3.10
CA ASN A 254 -6.24 12.55 -3.98
C ASN A 254 -7.22 12.72 -5.14
N ILE A 255 -6.71 12.69 -6.37
CA ILE A 255 -7.53 12.78 -7.57
C ILE A 255 -7.70 11.39 -8.18
N GLY A 256 -8.93 11.07 -8.59
CA GLY A 256 -9.18 9.86 -9.36
C GLY A 256 -8.57 10.00 -10.76
N PHE A 257 -7.86 8.97 -11.21
CA PHE A 257 -7.25 8.90 -12.53
C PHE A 257 -7.36 7.47 -13.07
N GLY A 258 -8.38 7.21 -13.88
CA GLY A 258 -8.79 5.85 -14.20
C GLY A 258 -9.33 5.15 -12.94
N GLU A 259 -8.84 3.93 -12.67
CA GLU A 259 -9.16 3.15 -11.46
C GLU A 259 -8.24 3.49 -10.27
N ASP A 260 -7.22 4.34 -10.49
CA ASP A 260 -6.25 4.72 -9.47
C ASP A 260 -6.57 6.07 -8.84
N TYR A 261 -5.98 6.31 -7.67
CA TYR A 261 -5.96 7.63 -7.04
C TYR A 261 -4.53 8.15 -6.97
N LEU A 262 -4.32 9.37 -7.43
CA LEU A 262 -3.03 10.05 -7.43
C LEU A 262 -3.04 11.17 -6.38
N ALA A 263 -2.03 11.21 -5.52
CA ALA A 263 -1.85 12.35 -4.63
C ALA A 263 -1.47 13.58 -5.46
N THR A 264 -2.05 14.72 -5.15
CA THR A 264 -1.77 15.98 -5.83
C THR A 264 -1.64 17.11 -4.83
N SER A 265 -0.60 17.92 -4.99
CA SER A 265 -0.46 19.21 -4.32
C SER A 265 -0.74 20.34 -5.30
N PHE A 266 -1.56 21.29 -4.88
CA PHE A 266 -1.86 22.52 -5.60
C PHE A 266 -1.27 23.69 -4.83
N ASP A 267 -0.14 24.20 -5.30
CA ASP A 267 0.60 25.28 -4.67
C ASP A 267 0.17 26.64 -5.22
N PHE A 268 0.01 27.62 -4.33
CA PHE A 268 -0.48 28.94 -4.71
C PHE A 268 -0.11 30.04 -3.74
N GLY A 269 -0.15 31.28 -4.24
CA GLY A 269 0.22 32.47 -3.51
C GLY A 269 -0.91 33.12 -2.73
N LYS A 270 -0.59 34.22 -2.05
CA LYS A 270 -1.54 35.01 -1.24
C LYS A 270 -2.70 35.59 -2.05
N LYS A 271 -2.49 35.88 -3.34
CA LYS A 271 -3.54 36.40 -4.24
C LYS A 271 -4.59 35.33 -4.50
N GLU A 272 -4.15 34.14 -4.89
CA GLU A 272 -4.97 32.97 -5.17
C GLU A 272 -5.63 32.46 -3.89
N TYR A 273 -4.96 32.55 -2.74
CA TYR A 273 -5.57 32.27 -1.43
C TYR A 273 -6.81 33.13 -1.17
N LYS A 274 -6.73 34.45 -1.41
CA LYS A 274 -7.90 35.33 -1.28
C LYS A 274 -9.01 34.96 -2.27
N GLN A 275 -8.63 34.54 -3.48
CA GLN A 275 -9.56 34.08 -4.50
C GLN A 275 -10.29 32.80 -4.04
N LEU A 276 -9.57 31.80 -3.54
CA LEU A 276 -10.13 30.57 -2.98
C LEU A 276 -11.19 30.91 -1.92
N LEU A 277 -10.85 31.73 -0.92
CA LEU A 277 -11.80 32.13 0.13
C LEU A 277 -13.06 32.84 -0.40
N SER A 278 -12.99 33.47 -1.56
CA SER A 278 -14.15 34.10 -2.20
C SER A 278 -15.04 33.10 -2.96
N CYS A 279 -14.49 31.95 -3.35
CA CYS A 279 -15.20 30.88 -4.05
C CYS A 279 -15.90 29.92 -3.09
N LEU A 280 -15.38 29.73 -1.86
CA LEU A 280 -15.89 28.78 -0.89
C LEU A 280 -17.07 29.34 -0.05
N PRO A 281 -17.90 28.46 0.57
CA PRO A 281 -18.89 28.85 1.56
C PRO A 281 -18.29 29.69 2.71
N LYS A 282 -19.09 30.58 3.31
CA LYS A 282 -18.60 31.54 4.33
C LYS A 282 -18.00 30.83 5.55
N GLU A 283 -18.59 29.70 5.92
CA GLU A 283 -18.22 28.85 7.04
C GLU A 283 -16.84 28.24 6.80
N ALA A 284 -16.65 27.56 5.67
CA ALA A 284 -15.36 27.00 5.24
C ALA A 284 -14.28 28.09 5.12
N SER A 285 -14.60 29.24 4.53
CA SER A 285 -13.67 30.36 4.40
C SER A 285 -13.24 30.93 5.75
N LYS A 286 -14.13 30.94 6.76
CA LYS A 286 -13.81 31.37 8.12
C LYS A 286 -12.91 30.35 8.81
N GLU A 287 -13.22 29.06 8.68
CA GLU A 287 -12.44 27.96 9.23
C GLU A 287 -11.00 27.95 8.70
N ILE A 288 -10.84 27.98 7.38
CA ILE A 288 -9.53 28.06 6.70
C ILE A 288 -8.75 29.29 7.18
N ARG A 289 -9.39 30.46 7.21
CA ARG A 289 -8.71 31.71 7.63
C ARG A 289 -8.20 31.64 9.07
N ASN A 290 -8.97 31.02 9.96
CA ASN A 290 -8.60 30.91 11.36
C ASN A 290 -7.52 29.84 11.58
N GLY A 291 -7.66 28.67 10.95
CA GLY A 291 -6.73 27.56 11.12
C GLY A 291 -5.35 27.83 10.52
N LEU A 292 -5.26 28.55 9.40
CA LEU A 292 -3.97 28.91 8.79
C LEU A 292 -3.25 30.08 9.48
N ARG A 293 -3.79 30.62 10.58
CA ARG A 293 -3.14 31.69 11.38
C ARG A 293 -2.36 31.16 12.58
N ARG A 294 -2.52 29.89 12.94
CA ARG A 294 -1.93 29.28 14.13
C ARG A 294 -1.40 27.90 13.79
N GLN A 295 -0.38 27.43 14.50
CA GLN A 295 0.10 26.06 14.34
C GLN A 295 -1.04 25.05 14.56
N PRO A 296 -1.15 24.00 13.73
CA PRO A 296 -0.16 23.51 12.78
C PRO A 296 -0.19 24.14 11.37
N TYR A 297 -0.83 25.32 11.20
CA TYR A 297 -0.97 26.01 9.91
C TYR A 297 -1.59 25.14 8.82
N ARG A 298 -2.49 24.23 9.23
CA ARG A 298 -3.19 23.25 8.39
C ARG A 298 -4.62 23.11 8.85
N VAL A 299 -5.54 22.93 7.91
CA VAL A 299 -6.97 22.68 8.14
C VAL A 299 -7.39 21.43 7.37
N LEU A 300 -8.13 20.55 8.05
CA LEU A 300 -8.76 19.36 7.49
C LEU A 300 -10.27 19.58 7.45
N LEU A 301 -10.90 19.36 6.31
CA LEU A 301 -12.31 19.67 6.03
C LEU A 301 -13.05 18.40 5.60
N GLU A 302 -13.03 17.34 6.43
CA GLU A 302 -13.51 16.00 6.04
C GLU A 302 -15.03 15.84 6.04
N GLU A 303 -15.74 16.43 7.02
CA GLU A 303 -17.20 16.22 7.14
C GLU A 303 -18.04 17.03 6.13
N ASN A 304 -17.52 18.17 5.67
CA ASN A 304 -18.20 19.08 4.73
C ASN A 304 -17.20 19.67 3.73
N THR A 305 -16.50 18.80 3.01
CA THR A 305 -15.46 19.20 2.06
C THR A 305 -16.00 20.16 1.00
N PRO A 306 -15.56 21.43 0.97
CA PRO A 306 -16.06 22.38 0.00
C PRO A 306 -15.43 22.11 -1.38
N GLU A 307 -16.19 22.34 -2.44
CA GLU A 307 -15.75 22.09 -3.81
C GLU A 307 -15.35 23.39 -4.52
N VAL A 308 -14.29 23.32 -5.34
CA VAL A 308 -13.82 24.45 -6.16
C VAL A 308 -13.27 23.93 -7.49
N CYS A 309 -13.39 24.71 -8.57
CA CYS A 309 -12.67 24.42 -9.81
C CYS A 309 -11.28 25.05 -9.75
N ILE A 310 -10.27 24.35 -10.28
CA ILE A 310 -8.87 24.80 -10.25
C ILE A 310 -8.32 24.84 -11.68
N ASP A 311 -7.78 25.98 -12.07
CA ASP A 311 -6.90 26.11 -13.24
C ASP A 311 -5.46 26.18 -12.72
N ALA A 312 -4.61 25.25 -13.16
CA ALA A 312 -3.22 25.16 -12.70
C ALA A 312 -2.27 24.78 -13.83
N ILE A 313 -0.98 25.00 -13.62
CA ILE A 313 0.09 24.54 -14.51
C ILE A 313 0.96 23.49 -13.84
N LEU A 314 1.50 22.56 -14.62
CA LEU A 314 2.49 21.61 -14.12
C LEU A 314 3.76 22.35 -13.69
N GLY A 315 4.10 22.27 -12.39
CA GLY A 315 5.26 22.94 -11.82
C GLY A 315 6.57 22.51 -12.45
N SER A 316 7.58 23.38 -12.35
CA SER A 316 8.94 23.10 -12.82
C SER A 316 9.81 22.42 -11.76
N GLY A 317 9.49 22.63 -10.48
CA GLY A 317 10.21 22.07 -9.34
C GLY A 317 9.86 20.60 -9.11
N ARG A 318 10.89 19.75 -9.03
CA ARG A 318 10.78 18.38 -8.54
C ARG A 318 11.32 18.34 -7.13
N TYR A 319 10.49 17.88 -6.21
CA TYR A 319 10.83 17.72 -4.81
C TYR A 319 10.99 16.24 -4.52
N SER A 320 11.90 15.91 -3.61
CA SER A 320 12.16 14.55 -3.19
C SER A 320 12.48 14.55 -1.70
N ASN A 321 11.89 13.60 -0.98
CA ASN A 321 12.29 13.23 0.37
C ASN A 321 12.68 11.75 0.39
N GLU A 322 12.91 11.20 1.58
CA GLU A 322 13.34 9.81 1.73
C GLU A 322 12.34 8.76 1.22
N ASN A 323 11.05 9.14 1.10
CA ASN A 323 9.95 8.20 0.82
C ASN A 323 9.21 8.51 -0.48
N GLU A 324 9.23 9.75 -0.98
CA GLU A 324 8.51 10.14 -2.19
C GLU A 324 9.25 11.18 -3.04
N GLU A 325 8.77 11.30 -4.28
CA GLU A 325 9.07 12.39 -5.18
C GLU A 325 7.76 12.97 -5.70
N TYR A 326 7.68 14.29 -5.79
CA TYR A 326 6.47 14.96 -6.24
C TYR A 326 6.76 16.24 -7.04
N ILE A 327 5.80 16.63 -7.87
CA ILE A 327 5.78 17.90 -8.60
C ILE A 327 4.44 18.59 -8.32
N PRO A 328 4.43 19.71 -7.57
CA PRO A 328 3.20 20.43 -7.33
C PRO A 328 2.65 21.06 -8.61
N LEU A 329 1.33 21.17 -8.69
CA LEU A 329 0.64 22.01 -9.66
C LEU A 329 0.60 23.44 -9.13
N ILE A 330 0.96 24.42 -9.95
CA ILE A 330 0.92 25.84 -9.58
C ILE A 330 -0.42 26.42 -10.00
N VAL A 331 -1.26 26.83 -9.05
CA VAL A 331 -2.59 27.35 -9.35
C VAL A 331 -2.47 28.73 -10.00
N GLU A 332 -3.12 28.89 -11.15
CA GLU A 332 -3.29 30.17 -11.81
C GLU A 332 -4.60 30.85 -11.39
N ARG A 333 -5.65 30.05 -11.13
CA ARG A 333 -6.99 30.57 -10.81
C ARG A 333 -7.88 29.55 -10.10
N PHE A 334 -8.63 30.01 -9.11
CA PHE A 334 -9.81 29.33 -8.57
C PHE A 334 -11.10 29.86 -9.16
N ARG A 335 -12.07 28.98 -9.41
CA ARG A 335 -13.43 29.36 -9.86
C ARG A 335 -14.49 28.71 -8.98
N ARG A 336 -15.53 29.48 -8.69
CA ARG A 336 -16.68 29.01 -7.93
C ARG A 336 -17.43 27.96 -8.74
N TYR A 337 -17.70 26.82 -8.12
CA TYR A 337 -18.67 25.89 -8.65
C TYR A 337 -20.08 26.39 -8.30
N VAL A 338 -20.90 26.57 -9.33
CA VAL A 338 -22.34 26.79 -9.17
C VAL A 338 -22.99 25.52 -9.70
N LYS A 339 -23.54 24.70 -8.81
CA LYS A 339 -24.28 23.51 -9.18
C LYS A 339 -25.44 23.97 -10.05
N GLN A 340 -25.44 23.58 -11.33
CA GLN A 340 -26.58 23.89 -12.20
C GLN A 340 -27.82 23.18 -11.62
N PRO A 341 -28.98 23.87 -11.60
CA PRO A 341 -30.19 23.38 -10.95
C PRO A 341 -30.67 22.03 -11.48
#